data_AF-A0A949ZSK0-F1
#
_entry.id   AF-A0A949ZSK0-F1
#
_cell.length_a   1.000
_cell.length_b   1.000
_cell.length_c   1.000
_cell.angle_alpha   90.00
_cell.angle_beta   90.00
_cell.angle_gamma   90.00
#
_symmetry.space_group_name_H-M   'P 1'
#
loop_
_entity.id
_entity.type
_entity.pdbx_description
1 polymer ?
#
loop_
_entity_poly.entity_id
_entity_poly.type
_entity_poly.pdbx_seq_one_letter_code
_entity_poly.pdbx_strand_id
1 'polypeptide(L)'
;MILDVHNHYYPPAYLKALEQGPSAVRVTRDRDGNPCVHYPGDYNVCVPGHRDIEYRGRVLQEQGVDRQIISLTTPGTHVEEPGTAARLAALVNDAFARIVQDRGSRFAAFATLPLNDPVASIAEFRRAVHQLHLPGAMLFSNVNGVP
;
A
#
# COMPACT_ATOMS: atom_id res chain seq x y z
N MET A 1 10.83 19.53 13.08
CA MET A 1 10.00 18.77 12.13
C MET A 1 10.56 17.36 12.05
N ILE A 2 9.81 16.37 12.54
CA ILE A 2 10.12 14.94 12.49
C ILE A 2 9.31 14.32 11.35
N LEU A 3 10.01 13.78 10.35
CA LEU A 3 9.42 13.12 9.20
C LEU A 3 9.76 11.63 9.24
N ASP A 4 8.72 10.78 9.29
CA ASP A 4 8.87 9.34 9.07
C ASP A 4 8.71 9.03 7.58
N VAL A 5 9.76 8.50 6.94
CA VAL A 5 9.77 8.18 5.51
C VAL A 5 9.61 6.68 5.22
N HIS A 6 9.51 5.84 6.26
CA HIS A 6 9.42 4.40 6.10
C HIS A 6 8.26 3.85 6.93
N ASN A 7 7.07 3.93 6.35
CA ASN A 7 5.90 3.31 6.95
C ASN A 7 4.98 2.63 5.94
N HIS A 8 4.29 1.59 6.40
CA HIS A 8 3.45 0.74 5.58
C HIS A 8 1.97 0.86 5.94
N TYR A 9 1.13 1.01 4.92
CA TYR A 9 -0.32 1.13 5.03
C TYR A 9 -1.01 0.29 3.95
N TYR A 10 -1.99 -0.50 4.36
CA TYR A 10 -2.86 -1.31 3.51
C TYR A 10 -4.23 -0.64 3.46
N PRO A 11 -4.59 0.00 2.34
CA PRO A 11 -5.91 0.60 2.20
C PRO A 11 -7.02 -0.42 2.45
N PRO A 12 -8.09 -0.08 3.18
CA PRO A 12 -9.23 -0.97 3.37
C PRO A 12 -9.83 -1.49 2.06
N ALA A 13 -9.82 -0.66 1.01
CA ALA A 13 -10.26 -1.06 -0.33
C ALA A 13 -9.39 -2.18 -0.93
N TYR A 14 -8.06 -2.14 -0.72
CA TYR A 14 -7.14 -3.18 -1.16
C TYR A 14 -7.38 -4.48 -0.40
N LEU A 15 -7.49 -4.43 0.93
CA LEU A 15 -7.77 -5.61 1.76
C LEU A 15 -9.11 -6.27 1.36
N LYS A 16 -10.15 -5.47 1.14
CA LYS A 16 -11.44 -5.97 0.64
C LYS A 16 -11.33 -6.61 -0.75
N ALA A 17 -10.53 -6.01 -1.65
CA ALA A 17 -10.32 -6.56 -2.99
C ALA A 17 -9.59 -7.91 -2.96
N LEU A 18 -8.65 -8.10 -2.02
CA LEU A 18 -7.99 -9.40 -1.79
C LEU A 18 -8.97 -10.44 -1.23
N GLU A 19 -9.86 -10.06 -0.31
CA GLU A 19 -10.84 -10.97 0.28
C GLU A 19 -11.93 -11.44 -0.71
N GLN A 20 -12.29 -10.60 -1.69
CA GLN A 20 -13.44 -10.82 -2.57
C GLN A 20 -13.08 -11.25 -4.00
N GLY A 21 -11.85 -10.96 -4.45
CA GLY A 21 -11.42 -11.18 -5.82
C GLY A 21 -10.61 -12.46 -6.00
N PRO A 22 -10.38 -12.88 -7.27
CA PRO A 22 -9.32 -13.84 -7.56
C PRO A 22 -7.99 -13.21 -7.14
N SER A 23 -7.28 -13.89 -6.24
CA SER A 23 -6.02 -13.43 -5.69
C SER A 23 -5.09 -14.62 -5.48
N ALA A 24 -3.80 -14.41 -5.76
CA ALA A 24 -2.71 -15.34 -5.44
C ALA A 24 -2.41 -15.40 -3.94
N VAL A 25 -2.95 -14.45 -3.15
CA VAL A 25 -2.77 -14.38 -1.71
C VAL A 25 -4.04 -14.80 -0.97
N ARG A 26 -3.87 -15.39 0.20
CA ARG A 26 -4.99 -15.81 1.06
C ARG A 26 -5.15 -14.81 2.19
N VAL A 27 -6.36 -14.34 2.43
CA VAL A 27 -6.66 -13.53 3.62
C VAL A 27 -7.38 -14.38 4.66
N THR A 28 -6.85 -14.40 5.88
CA THR A 28 -7.55 -14.94 7.06
C THR A 28 -7.72 -13.86 8.11
N ARG A 29 -8.31 -14.19 9.26
CA ARG A 29 -8.37 -13.29 10.41
C ARG A 29 -7.73 -13.92 11.64
N ASP A 30 -7.01 -13.12 12.42
CA ASP A 30 -6.51 -13.54 13.73
C ASP A 30 -7.62 -13.50 14.81
N ARG A 31 -7.24 -13.78 16.06
CA ARG A 31 -8.15 -13.80 17.22
C ARG A 31 -8.82 -12.44 17.49
N ASP A 32 -8.18 -11.35 17.07
CA ASP A 32 -8.64 -9.97 17.29
C ASP A 32 -9.36 -9.43 16.04
N GLY A 33 -9.60 -10.29 15.03
CA GLY A 33 -10.28 -9.97 13.79
C GLY A 33 -9.40 -9.21 12.78
N ASN A 34 -8.09 -9.12 12.99
CA ASN A 34 -7.18 -8.47 12.04
C ASN A 34 -7.00 -9.32 10.79
N PRO A 35 -7.05 -8.74 9.58
CA PRO A 35 -6.68 -9.44 8.37
C PRO A 35 -5.22 -9.90 8.43
N CYS A 36 -5.00 -11.18 8.16
CA CYS A 36 -3.69 -11.77 7.93
C CYS A 36 -3.56 -12.05 6.44
N VAL A 37 -2.65 -11.36 5.76
CA VAL A 37 -2.41 -11.51 4.32
C VAL A 37 -1.28 -12.51 4.13
N HIS A 38 -1.60 -13.73 3.68
CA HIS A 38 -0.67 -14.84 3.49
C HIS A 38 -0.15 -14.87 2.05
N TYR A 39 1.17 -14.95 1.91
CA TYR A 39 1.89 -15.07 0.64
C TYR A 39 2.98 -16.15 0.76
N PRO A 40 3.61 -16.60 -0.33
CA PRO A 40 4.58 -17.69 -0.26
C PRO A 40 5.70 -17.41 0.75
N GLY A 41 5.75 -18.21 1.82
CA GLY A 41 6.78 -18.17 2.86
C GLY A 41 6.49 -17.32 4.09
N ASP A 42 5.48 -16.44 4.08
CA ASP A 42 5.20 -15.54 5.21
C ASP A 42 3.76 -14.96 5.19
N TYR A 43 3.40 -14.15 6.20
CA TYR A 43 2.16 -13.39 6.24
C TYR A 43 2.30 -12.08 7.02
N ASN A 44 1.49 -11.09 6.65
CA ASN A 44 1.41 -9.81 7.38
C ASN A 44 0.10 -9.70 8.17
N VAL A 45 0.21 -9.41 9.48
CA VAL A 45 -0.94 -9.08 10.32
C VAL A 45 -1.24 -7.59 10.22
N CYS A 46 -2.32 -7.25 9.54
CA CYS A 46 -2.66 -5.87 9.22
C CYS A 46 -3.38 -5.18 10.40
N VAL A 47 -2.77 -5.08 11.60
CA VAL A 47 -3.36 -4.43 12.80
C VAL A 47 -3.86 -3.00 12.55
N PRO A 48 -4.64 -2.33 13.43
CA PRO A 48 -5.25 -1.02 13.16
C PRO A 48 -4.31 0.03 12.56
N GLY A 49 -3.07 0.14 13.07
CA GLY A 49 -2.06 1.05 12.48
C GLY A 49 -1.84 0.84 10.98
N HIS A 50 -1.92 -0.39 10.48
CA HIS A 50 -1.74 -0.72 9.08
C HIS A 50 -2.94 -0.39 8.19
N ARG A 51 -4.16 -0.23 8.73
CA ARG A 51 -5.38 -0.16 7.89
C ARG A 51 -6.35 0.96 8.26
N ASP A 52 -6.15 1.63 9.39
CA ASP A 52 -6.97 2.75 9.87
C ASP A 52 -6.11 4.03 9.92
N ILE A 53 -6.39 4.96 9.01
CA ILE A 53 -5.64 6.21 8.88
C ILE A 53 -5.91 7.17 10.04
N GLU A 54 -7.07 7.10 10.70
CA GLU A 54 -7.37 7.90 11.89
C GLU A 54 -6.58 7.40 13.09
N TYR A 55 -6.60 6.07 13.29
CA TYR A 55 -5.81 5.44 14.32
C TYR A 55 -4.34 5.81 14.15
N ARG A 56 -3.81 5.70 12.94
CA ARG A 56 -2.45 6.09 12.61
C ARG A 56 -2.16 7.57 12.90
N GLY A 57 -3.07 8.47 12.52
CA GLY A 57 -2.93 9.89 12.79
C GLY A 57 -2.80 10.22 14.28
N ARG A 58 -3.57 9.53 15.14
CA ARG A 58 -3.47 9.65 16.60
C ARG A 58 -2.12 9.16 17.13
N VAL A 59 -1.64 8.01 16.65
CA VAL A 59 -0.32 7.49 17.01
C VAL A 59 0.79 8.50 16.66
N LEU A 60 0.76 9.11 15.47
CA LEU A 60 1.74 10.14 15.11
C LEU A 60 1.71 11.34 16.07
N GLN A 61 0.52 11.78 16.47
CA GLN A 61 0.36 12.87 17.43
C GLN A 61 0.92 12.52 18.81
N GLU A 62 0.63 11.31 19.31
CA GLU A 62 1.13 10.82 20.60
C GLU A 62 2.66 10.65 20.61
N GLN A 63 3.24 10.24 19.48
CA GLN A 63 4.67 10.02 19.33
C GLN A 63 5.45 11.27 18.91
N GLY A 64 4.78 12.41 18.70
CA GLY A 64 5.44 13.66 18.28
C GLY A 64 6.02 13.63 16.86
N VAL A 65 5.47 12.79 15.97
CA VAL A 65 5.87 12.72 14.55
C VAL A 65 5.05 13.72 13.74
N ASP A 66 5.71 14.69 13.10
CA ASP A 66 5.03 15.77 12.39
C ASP A 66 4.37 15.29 11.09
N ARG A 67 5.07 14.47 10.31
CA ARG A 67 4.58 13.93 9.03
C ARG A 67 5.06 12.50 8.80
N GLN A 68 4.29 11.76 8.00
CA GLN A 68 4.65 10.39 7.60
C GLN A 68 4.40 10.17 6.10
N ILE A 69 5.34 9.52 5.43
CA ILE A 69 5.16 8.99 4.08
C ILE A 69 4.71 7.53 4.19
N ILE A 70 3.51 7.23 3.71
CA ILE A 70 2.98 5.86 3.69
C ILE A 70 3.27 5.17 2.35
N SER A 71 3.43 3.85 2.39
CA SER A 71 3.66 3.00 1.22
C SER A 71 2.94 1.66 1.38
N LEU A 72 2.63 0.96 0.29
CA LEU A 72 2.15 -0.42 0.36
C LEU A 72 3.35 -1.36 0.48
N THR A 73 3.34 -2.30 1.42
CA THR A 73 4.44 -3.27 1.61
C THR A 73 4.06 -4.68 1.12
N THR A 74 4.87 -5.68 1.47
CA THR A 74 4.69 -7.07 1.10
C THR A 74 3.25 -7.54 1.37
N PRO A 75 2.65 -8.33 0.48
CA PRO A 75 3.26 -8.95 -0.69
C PRO A 75 3.40 -8.01 -1.90
N GLY A 76 2.97 -6.75 -1.81
CA GLY A 76 2.81 -5.89 -2.98
C GLY A 76 1.73 -6.43 -3.92
N THR A 77 1.68 -5.91 -5.15
CA THR A 77 0.72 -6.37 -6.18
C THR A 77 1.35 -7.33 -7.18
N HIS A 78 2.68 -7.40 -7.24
CA HIS A 78 3.43 -8.19 -8.23
C HIS A 78 3.30 -9.72 -8.05
N VAL A 79 2.78 -10.18 -6.91
CA VAL A 79 2.46 -11.59 -6.66
C VAL A 79 1.22 -12.07 -7.41
N GLU A 80 0.42 -11.14 -7.93
CA GLU A 80 -0.80 -11.43 -8.68
C GLU A 80 -0.51 -11.63 -10.17
N GLU A 81 -1.50 -12.10 -10.92
CA GLU A 81 -1.46 -12.02 -12.39
C GLU A 81 -1.37 -10.56 -12.87
N PRO A 82 -0.64 -10.24 -13.97
CA PRO A 82 -0.36 -8.86 -14.40
C PRO A 82 -1.56 -7.91 -14.43
N GLY A 83 -2.70 -8.35 -14.98
CA GLY A 83 -3.92 -7.54 -15.03
C GLY A 83 -4.51 -7.25 -13.65
N THR A 84 -4.47 -8.23 -12.74
CA THR A 84 -4.90 -8.05 -11.34
C THR A 84 -3.93 -7.15 -10.59
N ALA A 85 -2.62 -7.31 -10.81
CA ALA A 85 -1.59 -6.48 -10.21
C ALA A 85 -1.78 -4.99 -10.56
N ALA A 86 -2.01 -4.69 -11.85
CA ALA A 86 -2.25 -3.33 -12.33
C ALA A 86 -3.51 -2.72 -11.72
N ARG A 87 -4.61 -3.49 -11.67
CA ARG A 87 -5.88 -3.04 -11.06
C ARG A 87 -5.72 -2.75 -9.57
N LEU A 88 -5.05 -3.62 -8.82
CA LEU A 88 -4.82 -3.43 -7.40
C LEU A 88 -3.86 -2.26 -7.12
N ALA A 89 -2.84 -2.06 -7.96
CA ALA A 89 -1.93 -0.93 -7.83
C ALA A 89 -2.66 0.40 -8.02
N ALA A 90 -3.50 0.51 -9.05
CA ALA A 90 -4.34 1.68 -9.28
C ALA A 90 -5.27 1.95 -8.08
N LEU A 91 -5.94 0.91 -7.58
CA LEU A 91 -6.82 1.00 -6.41
C LEU A 91 -6.11 1.52 -5.16
N VAL A 92 -4.88 1.04 -4.91
CA VAL A 92 -4.05 1.49 -3.78
C VAL A 92 -3.64 2.95 -3.96
N ASN A 93 -3.17 3.32 -5.14
CA ASN A 93 -2.72 4.68 -5.42
C ASN A 93 -3.87 5.70 -5.34
N ASP A 94 -5.08 5.34 -5.78
CA ASP A 94 -6.26 6.18 -5.63
C ASP A 94 -6.62 6.39 -4.15
N ALA A 95 -6.53 5.33 -3.34
CA ALA A 95 -6.76 5.43 -1.90
C ALA A 95 -5.68 6.28 -1.19
N PHE A 96 -4.41 6.15 -1.59
CA PHE A 96 -3.32 6.99 -1.10
C PHE A 96 -3.51 8.45 -1.49
N ALA A 97 -3.85 8.73 -2.74
CA ALA A 97 -4.15 10.08 -3.21
C ALA A 97 -5.29 10.71 -2.42
N ARG A 98 -6.35 9.93 -2.11
CA ARG A 98 -7.45 10.39 -1.27
C ARG A 98 -7.01 10.72 0.15
N ILE A 99 -6.16 9.89 0.77
CA ILE A 99 -5.59 10.17 2.10
C ILE A 99 -4.76 11.45 2.06
N VAL A 100 -3.91 11.63 1.06
CA VAL A 100 -3.08 12.84 0.90
C VAL A 100 -3.96 14.08 0.66
N GLN A 101 -5.03 13.97 -0.11
CA GLN A 101 -5.99 15.06 -0.30
C GLN A 101 -6.67 15.46 1.01
N ASP A 102 -7.17 14.47 1.77
CA ASP A 102 -7.94 14.73 2.99
C ASP A 102 -7.03 15.12 4.18
N ARG A 103 -5.76 14.69 4.17
CA ARG A 103 -4.85 14.74 5.34
C ARG A 103 -3.41 15.13 4.99
N GLY A 104 -3.23 15.89 3.91
CA GLY A 104 -1.91 16.24 3.35
C GLY A 104 -0.98 17.05 4.26
N SER A 105 -1.52 17.63 5.34
CA SER A 105 -0.70 18.25 6.39
C SER A 105 0.08 17.23 7.22
N ARG A 106 -0.40 15.98 7.29
CA ARG A 106 0.16 14.88 8.10
C ARG A 106 0.72 13.75 7.24
N PHE A 107 0.11 13.46 6.09
CA PHE A 107 0.49 12.31 5.26
C PHE A 107 0.91 12.72 3.85
N ALA A 108 1.98 12.08 3.38
CA ALA A 108 2.29 11.91 1.96
C ALA A 108 2.28 10.40 1.65
N ALA A 109 2.35 10.01 0.38
CA ALA A 109 2.37 8.60 0.02
C ALA A 109 3.27 8.33 -1.18
N PHE A 110 4.02 7.22 -1.14
CA PHE A 110 4.69 6.68 -2.32
C PHE A 110 3.77 5.72 -3.05
N ALA A 111 3.70 5.87 -4.37
CA ALA A 111 2.95 4.99 -5.23
C ALA A 111 3.44 3.54 -5.14
N THR A 112 2.52 2.60 -5.27
CA THR A 112 2.83 1.19 -5.57
C THR A 112 2.71 0.96 -7.07
N LEU A 113 3.52 0.05 -7.61
CA LEU A 113 3.54 -0.27 -9.04
C LEU A 113 3.31 -1.78 -9.25
N PRO A 114 2.64 -2.19 -10.34
CA PRO A 114 2.50 -3.59 -10.74
C PRO A 114 3.80 -4.13 -11.34
N LEU A 115 4.80 -4.38 -10.49
CA LEU A 115 6.18 -4.63 -10.94
C LEU A 115 6.40 -5.90 -11.78
N ASN A 116 5.40 -6.79 -11.84
CA ASN A 116 5.41 -7.93 -12.75
C ASN A 116 5.06 -7.58 -14.21
N ASP A 117 4.70 -6.31 -14.48
CA ASP A 117 4.49 -5.76 -15.82
C ASP A 117 5.17 -4.38 -15.92
N PRO A 118 6.34 -4.28 -16.59
CA PRO A 118 7.05 -3.02 -16.76
C PRO A 118 6.26 -1.95 -17.51
N VAL A 119 5.44 -2.32 -18.50
CA VAL A 119 4.65 -1.36 -19.30
C VAL A 119 3.54 -0.77 -18.43
N ALA A 120 2.81 -1.62 -17.70
CA ALA A 120 1.80 -1.17 -16.76
C ALA A 120 2.42 -0.35 -15.60
N SER A 121 3.62 -0.71 -15.14
CA SER A 121 4.34 0.04 -14.10
C SER A 121 4.69 1.45 -14.53
N ILE A 122 5.20 1.65 -15.75
CA ILE A 122 5.51 2.98 -16.29
C ILE A 122 4.23 3.81 -16.44
N ALA A 123 3.16 3.20 -16.97
CA ALA A 123 1.87 3.87 -17.12
C ALA A 123 1.31 4.33 -15.77
N GLU A 124 1.32 3.46 -14.77
CA GLU A 124 0.81 3.75 -13.43
C GLU A 124 1.69 4.77 -12.69
N PHE A 125 3.02 4.70 -12.84
CA PHE A 125 3.92 5.70 -12.25
C PHE A 125 3.65 7.11 -12.82
N ARG A 126 3.48 7.22 -14.14
CA ARG A 126 3.11 8.49 -14.79
C ARG A 126 1.78 9.01 -14.27
N ARG A 127 0.77 8.14 -14.12
CA ARG A 127 -0.53 8.51 -13.55
C ARG A 127 -0.39 9.00 -12.11
N ALA A 128 0.31 8.24 -11.28
CA ALA A 128 0.51 8.55 -9.87
C ALA A 128 1.21 9.90 -9.65
N VAL A 129 2.26 10.20 -10.42
CA VAL A 129 3.01 11.46 -10.28
C VAL A 129 2.25 12.63 -10.91
N HIS A 130 1.75 12.48 -12.14
CA HIS A 130 1.22 13.62 -12.89
C HIS A 130 -0.26 13.91 -12.63
N GLN A 131 -1.05 12.91 -12.26
CA GLN A 131 -2.49 13.07 -12.04
C GLN A 131 -2.86 12.98 -10.56
N LEU A 132 -2.21 12.09 -9.79
CA LEU A 132 -2.47 11.94 -8.35
C LEU A 132 -1.52 12.75 -7.46
N HIS A 133 -0.51 13.39 -8.06
CA HIS A 133 0.48 14.22 -7.37
C HIS A 133 1.25 13.51 -6.25
N LEU A 134 1.41 12.18 -6.36
CA LEU A 134 2.28 11.42 -5.47
C LEU A 134 3.75 11.74 -5.78
N PRO A 135 4.63 11.98 -4.78
CA PRO A 135 6.00 12.45 -4.99
C PRO A 135 6.97 11.38 -5.55
N GLY A 136 6.56 10.13 -5.65
CA GLY A 136 7.41 9.03 -6.11
C GLY A 136 6.75 7.67 -5.92
N ALA A 137 7.54 6.60 -6.02
CA ALA A 137 7.10 5.23 -5.81
C ALA A 137 8.04 4.48 -4.86
N MET A 138 7.51 3.45 -4.20
CA MET A 138 8.29 2.50 -3.40
C MET A 138 8.44 1.20 -4.19
N LEU A 139 9.65 0.68 -4.27
CA LEU A 139 9.99 -0.56 -4.98
C LEU A 139 10.49 -1.62 -4.00
N PHE A 140 10.18 -2.88 -4.29
CA PHE A 140 10.74 -4.02 -3.58
C PHE A 140 12.16 -4.30 -4.06
N SER A 141 12.98 -4.90 -3.19
CA SER A 141 14.34 -5.32 -3.53
C SER A 141 14.41 -6.49 -4.53
N ASN A 142 13.28 -7.18 -4.73
CA ASN A 142 13.11 -8.26 -5.69
C ASN A 142 11.68 -8.29 -6.23
N VAL A 143 11.52 -8.78 -7.46
CA VAL A 143 10.22 -9.06 -8.09
C VAL A 143 10.23 -10.49 -8.59
N ASN A 144 9.57 -11.40 -7.86
CA ASN A 144 9.38 -12.81 -8.24
C ASN A 144 10.67 -13.57 -8.61
N GLY A 145 11.81 -13.23 -7.99
CA GLY A 145 13.11 -13.87 -8.28
C GLY A 145 13.74 -13.50 -9.62
N VAL A 146 13.20 -12.51 -10.34
CA VAL A 146 13.77 -12.02 -11.60
C VAL A 146 14.86 -10.98 -11.32
N PRO A 147 16.04 -11.07 -11.98
CA PRO A 147 17.11 -10.07 -11.87
C PRO A 147 16.73 -8.68 -12.39
#